data_AF-A0A0E4GAV1-F1
#
_entry.id   AF-A0A0E4GAV1-F1
#
_cell.length_a   1.000
_cell.length_b   1.000
_cell.length_c   1.000
_cell.angle_alpha   90.00
_cell.angle_beta   90.00
_cell.angle_gamma   90.00
#
_symmetry.space_group_name_H-M   'P 1'
#
loop_
_entity.id
_entity.type
_entity.pdbx_description
1 polymer ?
#
loop_
_entity_poly.entity_id
_entity_poly.type
_entity_poly.pdbx_seq_one_letter_code
_entity_poly.pdbx_strand_id
1 'polypeptide(L)'
;MSRQENIKKVYDRCSAMITNLHIKKRAISQEEMYSLLSVLDMVVLKNDFSDFIDLLRSWQEGPRDEEIDAIIKATLLQIDYTSEQSIRQNQAILADLINYQSSQS
;
A
#
# COMPACT_ATOMS: atom_id res chain seq x y z
N MET A 1 26.75 8.76 8.88
CA MET A 1 25.81 7.77 8.30
C MET A 1 25.64 8.09 6.84
N SER A 2 25.87 7.10 5.98
CA SER A 2 25.64 7.21 4.53
C SER A 2 24.14 7.14 4.22
N ARG A 3 23.75 7.59 3.02
CA ARG A 3 22.36 7.52 2.55
C ARG A 3 21.81 6.08 2.56
N GLN A 4 22.65 5.10 2.22
CA GLN A 4 22.27 3.69 2.21
C GLN A 4 22.01 3.15 3.62
N GLU A 5 22.83 3.53 4.60
CA GLU A 5 22.61 3.15 6.01
C GLU A 5 21.30 3.72 6.56
N ASN A 6 20.95 4.95 6.17
CA ASN A 6 19.68 5.58 6.56
C ASN A 6 18.49 4.85 5.95
N ILE A 7 18.53 4.51 4.66
CA ILE A 7 17.46 3.78 3.96
C ILE A 7 17.24 2.41 4.61
N LYS A 8 18.32 1.64 4.84
CA LYS A 8 18.24 0.34 5.50
C LYS A 8 17.61 0.44 6.89
N LYS A 9 18.00 1.43 7.68
CA LYS A 9 17.45 1.66 9.02
C LYS A 9 15.96 1.99 8.99
N VAL A 10 15.51 2.76 8.01
CA VAL A 10 14.08 3.07 7.82
C VAL A 10 13.32 1.80 7.42
N TYR A 11 13.85 1.04 6.46
CA TYR A 11 13.28 -0.23 6.03
C TYR A 11 13.11 -1.21 7.21
N ASP A 12 14.18 -1.48 7.96
CA ASP A 12 14.18 -2.41 9.09
C ASP A 12 13.13 -2.00 10.15
N ARG A 13 13.01 -0.69 10.42
CA ARG A 13 12.01 -0.16 11.36
C ARG A 13 10.58 -0.31 10.86
N CYS A 14 10.33 0.01 9.60
CA CYS A 14 9.00 -0.12 8.99
C CYS A 14 8.57 -1.58 8.92
N SER A 15 9.45 -2.48 8.47
CA SER A 15 9.20 -3.92 8.41
C SER A 15 8.88 -4.48 9.80
N ALA A 16 9.70 -4.16 10.82
CA ALA A 16 9.43 -4.56 12.19
C ALA A 16 8.11 -4.00 12.73
N MET A 17 7.74 -2.77 12.38
CA MET A 17 6.46 -2.18 12.77
C MET A 17 5.29 -2.95 12.16
N ILE A 18 5.32 -3.22 10.84
CA ILE A 18 4.28 -3.98 10.13
C ILE A 18 4.14 -5.39 10.71
N THR A 19 5.26 -6.10 10.92
CA THR A 19 5.24 -7.44 11.55
C THR A 19 4.66 -7.39 12.96
N ASN A 20 4.96 -6.35 13.76
CA ASN A 20 4.39 -6.22 15.10
C ASN A 20 2.88 -5.96 15.09
N LEU A 21 2.34 -5.26 14.07
CA LEU A 21 0.89 -5.07 13.90
C LEU A 21 0.16 -6.41 13.75
N HIS A 22 0.76 -7.36 13.03
CA HIS A 22 0.23 -8.70 12.87
C HIS A 22 0.48 -9.58 14.10
N ILE A 23 1.74 -9.82 14.47
CA ILE A 23 2.12 -10.83 15.47
C ILE A 23 1.65 -10.45 16.88
N LYS A 24 1.91 -9.20 17.29
CA LYS A 24 1.66 -8.78 18.68
C LYS A 24 0.29 -8.16 18.86
N LYS A 25 -0.11 -7.29 17.93
CA LYS A 25 -1.36 -6.54 18.05
C LYS A 25 -2.55 -7.25 17.41
N ARG A 26 -2.32 -8.19 16.48
CA ARG A 26 -3.37 -8.84 15.67
C ARG A 26 -4.33 -7.82 15.03
N ALA A 27 -3.80 -6.65 14.70
CA ALA A 27 -4.57 -5.53 14.15
C ALA A 27 -4.76 -5.64 12.64
N ILE A 28 -3.94 -6.47 11.99
CA ILE A 28 -3.99 -6.76 10.56
C ILE A 28 -3.87 -8.27 10.34
N SER A 29 -4.50 -8.75 9.28
CA SER A 29 -4.39 -10.13 8.80
C SER A 29 -2.99 -10.43 8.26
N GLN A 30 -2.72 -11.71 8.01
CA GLN A 30 -1.46 -12.13 7.40
C GLN A 30 -1.34 -11.60 5.96
N GLU A 31 -2.44 -11.57 5.20
CA GLU A 31 -2.47 -11.05 3.84
C GLU A 31 -2.22 -9.54 3.82
N GLU A 32 -2.83 -8.79 4.74
CA GLU A 32 -2.59 -7.36 4.90
C GLU A 32 -1.14 -7.08 5.28
N MET A 33 -0.55 -7.89 6.17
CA MET A 33 0.87 -7.79 6.51
C MET A 33 1.76 -7.97 5.27
N TYR A 34 1.52 -9.00 4.46
CA TYR A 34 2.32 -9.25 3.26
C TYR A 34 2.14 -8.17 2.20
N SER A 35 0.92 -7.67 2.00
CA SER A 35 0.65 -6.56 1.09
C SER A 35 1.43 -5.31 1.50
N LEU A 36 1.39 -4.93 2.80
CA LEU A 36 2.13 -3.78 3.32
C LEU A 36 3.66 -3.94 3.22
N LEU A 37 4.19 -5.14 3.47
CA LEU A 37 5.62 -5.42 3.28
C LEU A 37 6.02 -5.31 1.80
N SER A 38 5.17 -5.79 0.89
CA SER A 38 5.40 -5.69 -0.55
C SER A 38 5.40 -4.23 -1.04
N VAL A 39 4.51 -3.39 -0.50
CA VAL A 39 4.51 -1.95 -0.76
C VAL A 39 5.80 -1.31 -0.22
N LEU A 40 6.25 -1.69 0.97
CA LEU A 40 7.52 -1.20 1.53
C LEU A 40 8.72 -1.55 0.65
N ASP A 41 8.80 -2.80 0.18
CA ASP A 41 9.82 -3.26 -0.76
C ASP A 41 9.80 -2.46 -2.07
N MET A 42 8.60 -2.26 -2.63
CA MET A 42 8.41 -1.49 -3.85
C MET A 42 8.93 -0.06 -3.71
N VAL A 43 8.58 0.63 -2.61
CA VAL A 43 9.00 2.02 -2.37
C VAL A 43 10.50 2.13 -2.14
N VAL A 44 11.06 1.24 -1.32
CA VAL A 44 12.47 1.34 -0.88
C VAL A 44 13.44 0.83 -1.93
N LEU A 45 13.07 -0.21 -2.68
CA LEU A 45 13.98 -0.92 -3.59
C LEU A 45 13.79 -0.51 -5.06
N LYS A 46 12.55 -0.30 -5.51
CA LYS A 46 12.25 -0.05 -6.94
C LYS A 46 12.21 1.45 -7.28
N ASN A 47 11.85 2.32 -6.33
CA ASN A 47 11.86 3.79 -6.45
C ASN A 47 11.11 4.38 -7.67
N ASP A 48 10.19 3.63 -8.31
CA ASP A 48 9.60 3.98 -9.61
C ASP A 48 8.05 3.96 -9.62
N PHE A 49 7.44 3.88 -8.43
CA PHE A 49 5.98 3.78 -8.26
C PHE A 49 5.40 4.94 -7.46
N SER A 50 5.94 6.16 -7.64
CA SER A 50 5.47 7.37 -6.96
C SER A 50 3.98 7.59 -7.14
N ASP A 51 3.50 7.41 -8.38
CA ASP A 51 2.10 7.65 -8.74
C ASP A 51 1.15 6.70 -8.02
N PHE A 52 1.57 5.44 -7.83
CA PHE A 52 0.79 4.47 -7.08
C PHE A 52 0.74 4.85 -5.58
N ILE A 53 1.86 5.32 -5.02
CA ILE A 53 1.90 5.77 -3.62
C ILE A 53 1.07 7.03 -3.40
N ASP A 54 1.10 7.97 -4.34
CA ASP A 54 0.28 9.18 -4.26
C ASP A 54 -1.21 8.84 -4.40
N LEU A 55 -1.56 7.84 -5.21
CA LEU A 55 -2.92 7.30 -5.26
C LEU A 55 -3.35 6.72 -3.91
N LEU A 56 -2.54 5.87 -3.28
CA LEU A 56 -2.84 5.33 -1.95
C LEU A 56 -2.98 6.44 -0.90
N ARG A 57 -2.19 7.51 -1.01
CA ARG A 57 -2.30 8.68 -0.13
C ARG A 57 -3.63 9.39 -0.33
N SER A 58 -4.05 9.63 -1.58
CA SER A 58 -5.34 10.25 -1.87
C SER A 58 -6.52 9.43 -1.33
N TRP A 59 -6.43 8.10 -1.38
CA TRP A 59 -7.42 7.23 -0.75
C TRP A 59 -7.45 7.40 0.77
N GLN A 60 -6.29 7.43 1.42
CA GLN A 60 -6.21 7.57 2.87
C GLN A 60 -6.78 8.90 3.38
N GLU A 61 -6.54 9.98 2.63
CA GLU A 61 -6.94 11.36 2.96
C GLU A 61 -8.37 11.71 2.50
N GLY A 62 -8.93 10.93 1.57
CA GLY A 62 -10.24 11.14 0.98
C GLY A 62 -11.42 10.76 1.88
N PRO A 63 -12.66 11.01 1.41
CA PRO A 63 -13.87 10.54 2.07
C PRO A 63 -13.89 9.01 2.16
N ARG A 64 -14.65 8.44 3.08
CA ARG A 64 -14.73 6.99 3.30
C ARG A 64 -16.13 6.45 3.08
N ASP A 65 -16.29 5.69 2.02
CA ASP A 65 -17.43 4.81 1.80
C ASP A 65 -17.03 3.38 2.18
N GLU A 66 -17.78 2.72 3.06
CA GLU A 66 -17.40 1.42 3.61
C GLU A 66 -17.37 0.30 2.55
N GLU A 67 -18.26 0.36 1.56
CA GLU A 67 -18.34 -0.63 0.49
C GLU A 67 -17.17 -0.45 -0.47
N ILE A 68 -16.92 0.79 -0.91
CA ILE A 68 -15.81 1.08 -1.82
C ILE A 68 -14.46 0.84 -1.12
N ASP A 69 -14.30 1.19 0.15
CA ASP A 69 -13.10 0.89 0.93
C ASP A 69 -12.84 -0.62 1.02
N ALA A 70 -13.88 -1.44 1.15
CA ALA A 70 -13.74 -2.90 1.18
C ALA A 70 -13.29 -3.44 -0.19
N ILE A 71 -13.82 -2.90 -1.29
CA ILE A 71 -13.41 -3.28 -2.66
C ILE A 71 -11.95 -2.87 -2.89
N ILE A 72 -11.58 -1.63 -2.56
CA ILE A 72 -10.20 -1.12 -2.68
C ILE A 72 -9.24 -2.03 -1.92
N LYS A 73 -9.54 -2.38 -0.67
CA LYS A 73 -8.71 -3.31 0.13
C LYS A 73 -8.60 -4.67 -0.53
N ALA A 74 -9.70 -5.26 -0.98
CA ALA A 74 -9.68 -6.55 -1.65
C ALA A 74 -8.80 -6.52 -2.91
N THR A 75 -8.87 -5.44 -3.70
CA THR A 75 -7.99 -5.22 -4.85
C THR A 75 -6.53 -5.14 -4.42
N LEU A 76 -6.19 -4.33 -3.41
CA LEU A 76 -4.82 -4.18 -2.91
C LEU A 76 -4.18 -5.48 -2.39
N LEU A 77 -5.00 -6.40 -1.87
CA LEU A 77 -4.55 -7.72 -1.41
C LEU A 77 -4.27 -8.69 -2.56
N GLN A 78 -4.87 -8.47 -3.73
CA GLN A 78 -4.72 -9.32 -4.92
C GLN A 78 -3.59 -8.87 -5.86
N ILE A 79 -3.04 -7.68 -5.67
CA ILE A 79 -1.95 -7.17 -6.51
C ILE A 79 -0.70 -8.03 -6.36
N ASP A 80 -0.13 -8.45 -7.50
CA ASP A 80 1.23 -8.97 -7.54
C ASP A 80 2.23 -7.80 -7.63
N TYR A 81 2.73 -7.34 -6.48
CA TYR A 81 3.69 -6.24 -6.37
C TYR A 81 5.07 -6.56 -6.97
N THR A 82 5.32 -7.82 -7.36
CA THR A 82 6.54 -8.17 -8.09
C THR A 82 6.42 -7.82 -9.58
N SER A 83 5.20 -7.75 -10.11
CA SER A 83 4.87 -7.47 -11.52
C SER A 83 4.45 -6.01 -11.73
N GLU A 84 5.26 -5.24 -12.45
CA GLU A 84 4.93 -3.86 -12.83
C GLU A 84 3.61 -3.78 -13.61
N GLN A 85 3.35 -4.74 -14.50
CA GLN A 85 2.10 -4.82 -15.25
C GLN A 85 0.91 -5.00 -14.32
N SER A 86 1.02 -5.87 -13.30
CA SER A 86 -0.04 -6.07 -12.31
C SER A 86 -0.31 -4.78 -11.53
N ILE A 87 0.73 -4.09 -11.07
CA ILE A 87 0.61 -2.81 -10.37
C ILE A 87 -0.11 -1.77 -11.24
N ARG A 88 0.32 -1.58 -12.50
CA ARG A 88 -0.27 -0.58 -13.40
C ARG A 88 -1.73 -0.87 -13.73
N GLN A 89 -2.09 -2.13 -13.96
CA GLN A 89 -3.47 -2.52 -14.23
C GLN A 89 -4.38 -2.23 -13.03
N ASN A 90 -3.92 -2.59 -11.82
CA ASN A 90 -4.69 -2.36 -10.61
C ASN A 90 -4.71 -0.89 -10.20
N GLN A 91 -3.67 -0.11 -10.52
CA GLN A 91 -3.64 1.34 -10.27
C GLN A 91 -4.80 2.06 -10.98
N ALA A 92 -5.11 1.69 -12.23
CA ALA A 92 -6.23 2.29 -12.96
C ALA A 92 -7.58 1.98 -12.28
N ILE A 93 -7.78 0.72 -11.89
CA ILE A 93 -9.00 0.28 -11.18
C ILE A 93 -9.15 1.03 -9.86
N LEU A 94 -8.07 1.14 -9.09
CA LEU A 94 -8.06 1.86 -7.83
C LEU A 94 -8.37 3.34 -8.01
N ALA A 95 -7.82 3.97 -9.06
CA ALA A 95 -8.09 5.37 -9.37
C ALA A 95 -9.57 5.61 -9.67
N ASP A 96 -10.20 4.73 -10.45
CA ASP A 96 -11.63 4.84 -10.74
C ASP A 96 -12.49 4.73 -9.47
N LEU A 97 -12.16 3.79 -8.57
CA LEU A 97 -12.86 3.60 -7.30
C LEU A 97 -12.71 4.80 -6.37
N ILE A 98 -11.49 5.33 -6.22
CA ILE A 98 -11.20 6.48 -5.35
C ILE A 98 -11.89 7.75 -5.87
N ASN A 99 -11.90 7.95 -7.19
CA ASN A 99 -12.59 9.07 -7.81
C ASN A 99 -14.11 8.96 -7.67
N TYR A 100 -14.65 7.75 -7.82
CA TYR A 100 -16.07 7.49 -7.60
C TYR A 100 -16.49 7.86 -6.17
N GLN A 101 -15.73 7.40 -5.17
CA GLN A 101 -15.94 7.71 -3.75
C GLN A 101 -15.89 9.23 -3.46
N SER A 102 -14.94 9.93 -4.08
CA SER A 102 -14.82 11.39 -3.96
C SER A 102 -15.98 12.17 -4.58
N SER A 103 -16.67 11.58 -5.57
CA SER A 103 -17.80 12.21 -6.26
C SER A 103 -19.14 11.99 -5.56
N GLN A 104 -19.21 11.06 -4.60
CA GLN A 104 -20.41 10.78 -3.80
C GLN A 104 -20.45 11.57 -2.48
N SER A 105 -19.41 12.35 -2.17
CA SER A 105 -19.23 13.13 -0.93
C SER A 105 -19.55 14.61 -1.11
#